data_AF-A0A1I6JU88-F1
#
_entry.id   AF-A0A1I6JU88-F1
#
_cell.length_a   1.000
_cell.length_b   1.000
_cell.length_c   1.000
_cell.angle_alpha   90.00
_cell.angle_beta   90.00
_cell.angle_gamma   90.00
#
_symmetry.space_group_name_H-M   'P 1'
#
loop_
_entity.id
_entity.type
_entity.pdbx_description
1 polymer ?
#
loop_
_entity_poly.entity_id
_entity_poly.type
_entity_poly.pdbx_seq_one_letter_code
_entity_poly.pdbx_strand_id
1 'polypeptide(L)'
;MPAFTTNQWAILALVLVLGWLLGLLSRNGGGRWRRAYEEERARREAEEARIAAANTRIAELERHAPVGVGTAGGIAAAVHGRRDDLSLIRGVDHAQETRLNDAGIHGFRDIERLTPADEAALEGRLGLAPGLIARERWREQAAMLRAGDHEGHRRTFR
;
A
#
# COMPACT_ATOMS: atom_id res chain seq x y z
N MET A 1 1.59 -24.03 82.49
CA MET A 1 1.00 -23.18 81.44
C MET A 1 1.77 -21.87 81.44
N PRO A 2 2.59 -21.53 80.44
CA PRO A 2 3.28 -20.24 80.43
C PRO A 2 2.25 -19.11 80.36
N ALA A 3 2.24 -18.22 81.37
CA ALA A 3 1.35 -17.06 81.40
C ALA A 3 1.97 -15.95 80.54
N PHE A 4 1.27 -15.54 79.48
CA PHE A 4 1.74 -14.46 78.63
C PHE A 4 1.79 -13.15 79.42
N THR A 5 2.90 -12.42 79.30
CA THR A 5 3.03 -11.10 79.94
C THR A 5 2.29 -10.03 79.13
N THR A 6 1.86 -8.94 79.78
CA THR A 6 1.19 -7.80 79.13
C THR A 6 1.98 -7.27 77.93
N ASN A 7 3.32 -7.30 78.01
CA ASN A 7 4.21 -6.88 76.94
C ASN A 7 4.11 -7.80 75.71
N GLN A 8 3.88 -9.10 75.89
CA GLN A 8 3.71 -10.04 74.77
C GLN A 8 2.39 -9.79 74.03
N TRP A 9 1.31 -9.49 74.76
CA TRP A 9 0.04 -9.07 74.15
C TRP A 9 0.17 -7.76 73.35
N ALA A 10 0.91 -6.79 73.89
CA ALA A 10 1.19 -5.54 73.19
C ALA A 10 1.96 -5.75 71.88
N ILE A 11 2.98 -6.62 71.89
CA ILE A 11 3.76 -6.96 70.69
C ILE A 11 2.87 -7.65 69.64
N LEU A 12 2.03 -8.61 70.05
CA LEU A 12 1.13 -9.31 69.12
C LEU A 12 0.12 -8.35 68.47
N ALA A 13 -0.46 -7.44 69.23
CA ALA A 13 -1.37 -6.43 68.71
C ALA A 13 -0.67 -5.49 67.71
N LEU A 14 0.57 -5.09 68.00
CA LEU A 14 1.36 -4.23 67.12
C LEU A 14 1.68 -4.94 65.80
N VAL A 15 2.11 -6.20 65.85
CA VAL A 15 2.40 -7.01 64.65
C VAL A 15 1.14 -7.23 63.82
N LEU A 16 -0.01 -7.48 64.46
CA LEU A 16 -1.29 -7.65 63.78
C LEU A 16 -1.71 -6.36 63.05
N VAL A 17 -1.64 -5.22 63.72
CA VAL A 17 -1.97 -3.91 63.13
C VAL A 17 -1.00 -3.57 62.00
N LEU A 18 0.29 -3.84 62.17
CA LEU A 18 1.31 -3.59 61.16
C LEU A 18 1.07 -4.47 59.92
N GLY A 19 0.80 -5.77 60.11
CA GLY A 19 0.45 -6.69 59.03
C GLY A 19 -0.84 -6.29 58.31
N TRP A 20 -1.85 -5.84 59.05
CA TRP A 20 -3.11 -5.34 58.50
C TRP A 20 -2.91 -4.05 57.68
N LEU A 21 -2.11 -3.10 58.19
CA LEU A 21 -1.76 -1.87 57.48
C LEU A 21 -0.94 -2.15 56.21
N LEU A 22 0.06 -3.04 56.27
CA LEU A 22 0.82 -3.45 55.09
C LEU A 22 -0.08 -4.16 54.04
N GLY A 23 -0.99 -5.03 54.50
CA GLY A 23 -1.94 -5.72 53.62
C GLY A 23 -2.89 -4.77 52.90
N LEU A 24 -3.39 -3.74 53.58
CA LEU A 24 -4.24 -2.70 52.98
C LEU A 24 -3.46 -1.84 51.98
N LEU A 25 -2.21 -1.48 52.30
CA LEU A 25 -1.36 -0.68 51.41
C LEU A 25 -0.99 -1.44 50.12
N SER A 26 -0.81 -2.76 50.19
CA SER A 26 -0.51 -3.62 49.04
C SER A 26 -1.70 -3.76 48.06
N ARG A 27 -2.94 -3.69 48.57
CA ARG A 27 -4.15 -3.93 47.77
C ARG A 27 -4.45 -2.82 46.75
N ASN A 28 -3.87 -1.63 46.90
CA ASN A 28 -4.16 -0.48 46.03
C ASN A 28 -3.24 -0.38 44.79
N GLY A 29 -2.20 -1.22 44.68
CA GLY A 29 -1.18 -1.10 43.61
C GLY A 29 -1.41 -1.94 42.36
N GLY A 30 -2.19 -3.03 42.43
CA GLY A 30 -2.30 -4.04 41.36
C GLY A 30 -3.17 -3.64 40.16
N GLY A 31 -4.07 -2.67 40.32
CA GLY A 31 -5.00 -2.27 39.25
C GLY A 31 -4.35 -1.44 38.14
N ARG A 32 -3.32 -0.66 38.46
CA ARG A 32 -2.69 0.29 37.50
C ARG A 32 -1.86 -0.44 36.44
N TRP A 33 -1.15 -1.49 36.84
CA TRP A 33 -0.34 -2.32 35.94
C TRP A 33 -1.20 -3.19 35.00
N ARG A 34 -2.35 -3.68 35.50
CA ARG A 34 -3.31 -4.45 34.69
C ARG A 34 -3.96 -3.57 33.62
N ARG A 35 -4.38 -2.35 33.96
CA ARG A 35 -4.97 -1.40 33.02
C ARG A 35 -4.00 -1.01 31.90
N ALA A 36 -2.75 -0.70 32.24
CA ALA A 36 -1.72 -0.39 31.24
C ALA A 36 -1.48 -1.57 30.27
N TYR A 37 -1.52 -2.81 30.79
CA TYR A 37 -1.36 -4.01 29.97
C TYR A 37 -2.58 -4.30 29.08
N GLU A 38 -3.78 -4.10 29.61
CA GLU A 38 -5.04 -4.22 28.86
C GLU A 38 -5.14 -3.18 27.75
N GLU A 39 -4.73 -1.94 28.00
CA GLU A 39 -4.68 -0.87 26.99
C GLU A 39 -3.69 -1.18 25.87
N GLU A 40 -2.49 -1.69 26.20
CA GLU A 40 -1.49 -2.07 25.20
C GLU A 40 -1.98 -3.24 24.32
N ARG A 41 -2.66 -4.23 24.93
CA ARG A 41 -3.27 -5.33 24.18
C ARG A 41 -4.39 -4.84 23.26
N ALA A 42 -5.28 -3.97 23.76
CA ALA A 42 -6.38 -3.42 22.99
C ALA A 42 -5.88 -2.60 21.78
N ARG A 43 -4.75 -1.88 21.91
CA ARG A 43 -4.10 -1.18 20.79
C ARG A 43 -3.65 -2.14 19.70
N ARG A 44 -2.99 -3.24 20.07
CA ARG A 44 -2.51 -4.26 19.12
C ARG A 44 -3.66 -4.95 18.41
N GLU A 45 -4.68 -5.37 19.15
CA GLU A 45 -5.89 -5.98 18.59
C GLU A 45 -6.61 -5.01 17.64
N ALA A 46 -6.71 -3.73 17.99
CA ALA A 46 -7.30 -2.72 17.11
C ALA A 46 -6.48 -2.49 15.84
N GLU A 47 -5.15 -2.52 15.93
CA GLU A 47 -4.27 -2.37 14.77
C GLU A 47 -4.33 -3.59 13.85
N GLU A 48 -4.28 -4.80 14.41
CA GLU A 48 -4.48 -6.05 13.67
C GLU A 48 -5.86 -6.11 13.02
N ALA A 49 -6.91 -5.69 13.71
CA ALA A 49 -8.26 -5.62 13.16
C ALA A 49 -8.36 -4.62 12.00
N ARG A 50 -7.67 -3.47 12.07
CA ARG A 50 -7.60 -2.50 10.96
C ARG A 50 -6.88 -3.08 9.76
N ILE A 51 -5.74 -3.74 9.97
CA ILE A 51 -4.97 -4.39 8.89
C ILE A 51 -5.81 -5.49 8.26
N ALA A 52 -6.46 -6.34 9.06
CA ALA A 52 -7.34 -7.40 8.59
C ALA A 52 -8.50 -6.82 7.76
N ALA A 53 -9.15 -5.76 8.23
CA ALA A 53 -10.22 -5.09 7.49
C ALA A 53 -9.72 -4.51 6.15
N ALA A 54 -8.54 -3.88 6.14
CA ALA A 54 -7.92 -3.38 4.92
C ALA A 54 -7.64 -4.52 3.93
N ASN A 55 -7.06 -5.63 4.39
CA ASN A 55 -6.78 -6.79 3.57
C ASN A 55 -8.05 -7.43 3.02
N THR A 56 -9.13 -7.53 3.82
CA THR A 56 -10.41 -8.02 3.32
C THR A 56 -11.00 -7.13 2.23
N ARG A 57 -10.84 -5.81 2.36
CA ARG A 57 -11.30 -4.85 1.35
C ARG A 57 -10.47 -4.95 0.07
N ILE A 58 -9.15 -5.13 0.18
CA ILE A 58 -8.27 -5.36 -0.97
C ILE A 58 -8.69 -6.65 -1.70
N ALA A 59 -8.86 -7.75 -0.97
CA ALA A 59 -9.30 -9.02 -1.55
C ALA A 59 -10.67 -8.92 -2.24
N GLU A 60 -11.60 -8.13 -1.69
CA GLU A 60 -12.88 -7.85 -2.34
C GLU A 60 -12.73 -7.04 -3.62
N LEU A 61 -11.88 -6.01 -3.61
CA LEU A 61 -11.58 -5.21 -4.80
C LEU A 61 -10.93 -6.08 -5.89
N GLU A 62 -9.98 -6.94 -5.53
CA GLU A 62 -9.31 -7.87 -6.45
C GLU A 62 -10.28 -8.87 -7.09
N ARG A 63 -11.34 -9.29 -6.37
CA ARG A 63 -12.40 -10.13 -6.96
C ARG A 63 -13.19 -9.41 -8.06
N HIS A 64 -13.43 -8.10 -7.91
CA HIS A 64 -14.22 -7.32 -8.86
C HIS A 64 -13.38 -6.71 -9.99
N ALA A 65 -12.11 -6.40 -9.71
CA ALA A 65 -11.16 -5.83 -10.64
C ALA A 65 -9.77 -6.40 -10.32
N PRO A 66 -9.39 -7.56 -10.89
CA PRO A 66 -8.07 -8.12 -10.65
C PRO A 66 -7.02 -7.14 -11.17
N VAL A 67 -6.13 -6.69 -10.28
CA VAL A 67 -4.91 -5.99 -10.71
C VAL A 67 -4.08 -7.01 -11.48
N GLY A 68 -4.04 -6.88 -12.81
CA GLY A 68 -3.35 -7.83 -13.66
C GLY A 68 -1.86 -7.90 -13.33
N VAL A 69 -1.26 -9.09 -13.46
CA VAL A 69 0.18 -9.33 -13.34
C VAL A 69 1.01 -8.35 -14.20
N GLY A 70 0.42 -7.82 -15.27
CA GLY A 70 0.97 -6.75 -16.10
C GLY A 70 1.25 -5.44 -15.34
N THR A 71 0.44 -5.05 -14.36
CA THR A 71 0.63 -3.79 -13.60
C THR A 71 1.84 -3.87 -12.68
N ALA A 72 1.99 -4.97 -11.93
CA ALA A 72 3.16 -5.16 -11.06
C ALA A 72 4.47 -5.34 -11.87
N GLY A 73 4.41 -6.10 -12.96
CA GLY A 73 5.55 -6.25 -13.89
C GLY A 73 5.89 -4.95 -14.62
N GLY A 74 4.90 -4.15 -14.98
CA GLY A 74 5.04 -2.83 -15.59
C GLY A 74 5.73 -1.83 -14.65
N ILE A 75 5.26 -1.74 -13.40
CA ILE A 75 5.86 -0.87 -12.37
C ILE A 75 7.31 -1.30 -12.08
N ALA A 76 7.59 -2.59 -11.92
CA ALA A 76 8.96 -3.07 -11.68
C ALA A 76 9.89 -2.81 -12.89
N ALA A 77 9.40 -2.98 -14.12
CA ALA A 77 10.18 -2.73 -15.33
C ALA A 77 10.42 -1.22 -15.56
N ALA A 78 9.45 -0.36 -15.22
CA ALA A 78 9.60 1.09 -15.24
C ALA A 78 10.60 1.57 -14.19
N VAL A 79 10.54 1.03 -12.96
CA VAL A 79 11.51 1.31 -11.88
C VAL A 79 12.92 0.87 -12.26
N HIS A 80 13.07 -0.18 -13.07
CA HIS A 80 14.36 -0.64 -13.58
C HIS A 80 14.76 -0.03 -14.94
N GLY A 81 14.01 0.96 -15.44
CA GLY A 81 14.30 1.64 -16.72
C GLY A 81 14.29 0.72 -17.94
N ARG A 82 13.65 -0.44 -17.87
CA ARG A 82 13.54 -1.42 -18.97
C ARG A 82 12.32 -1.19 -19.85
N ARG A 83 11.32 -0.46 -19.36
CA ARG A 83 10.09 -0.11 -20.08
C ARG A 83 9.80 1.36 -19.86
N ASP A 84 9.36 2.03 -20.92
CA ASP A 84 8.86 3.39 -20.79
C ASP A 84 7.37 3.36 -20.43
N ASP A 85 6.90 4.36 -19.70
CA ASP A 85 5.49 4.53 -19.36
C ASP A 85 4.73 5.08 -20.58
N LEU A 86 4.07 4.18 -21.32
CA LEU A 86 3.37 4.52 -22.56
C LEU A 86 2.07 5.30 -22.29
N SER A 87 1.55 5.25 -21.05
CA SER A 87 0.37 6.03 -20.63
C SER A 87 0.61 7.54 -20.65
N LEU A 88 1.87 7.98 -20.73
CA LEU A 88 2.22 9.39 -20.94
C LEU A 88 1.84 9.91 -22.34
N ILE A 89 1.63 9.03 -23.31
CA ILE A 89 1.14 9.41 -24.64
C ILE A 89 -0.36 9.68 -24.55
N ARG A 90 -0.79 10.83 -25.06
CA ARG A 90 -2.22 11.16 -25.12
C ARG A 90 -2.97 10.16 -25.99
N GLY A 91 -4.07 9.68 -25.45
CA GLY A 91 -4.93 8.71 -26.10
C GLY A 91 -4.48 7.27 -25.88
N VAL A 92 -3.46 7.05 -25.04
CA VAL A 92 -3.09 5.74 -24.48
C VAL A 92 -3.55 5.69 -23.02
N ASP A 93 -4.63 4.97 -22.78
CA ASP A 93 -5.05 4.58 -21.44
C ASP A 93 -4.25 3.36 -20.94
N HIS A 94 -4.39 3.03 -19.65
CA HIS A 94 -3.69 1.89 -19.04
C HIS A 94 -4.08 0.54 -19.70
N ALA A 95 -5.29 0.41 -20.24
CA ALA A 95 -5.73 -0.81 -20.91
C ALA A 95 -5.05 -0.94 -22.29
N GLN A 96 -4.93 0.15 -23.04
CA GLN A 96 -4.19 0.25 -24.29
C GLN A 96 -2.70 0.03 -24.07
N GLU A 97 -2.11 0.61 -23.03
CA GLU A 97 -0.71 0.34 -22.65
C GLU A 97 -0.47 -1.15 -22.36
N THR A 98 -1.40 -1.82 -21.67
CA THR A 98 -1.29 -3.26 -21.42
C THR A 98 -1.31 -4.04 -22.74
N ARG A 99 -2.24 -3.71 -23.64
CA ARG A 99 -2.33 -4.34 -24.96
C ARG A 99 -1.12 -4.01 -25.86
N LEU A 100 -0.53 -2.82 -25.74
CA LEU A 100 0.70 -2.42 -26.42
C LEU A 100 1.87 -3.28 -25.94
N ASN A 101 1.99 -3.45 -24.62
CA ASN A 101 2.98 -4.33 -24.01
C ASN A 101 2.79 -5.78 -24.46
N ASP A 102 1.55 -6.28 -24.51
CA ASP A 102 1.25 -7.63 -25.03
C ASP A 102 1.53 -7.75 -26.54
N ALA A 103 1.45 -6.64 -27.27
CA ALA A 103 1.85 -6.56 -28.68
C ALA A 103 3.37 -6.49 -28.89
N GLY A 104 4.17 -6.41 -27.82
CA GLY A 104 5.62 -6.32 -27.85
C GLY A 104 6.17 -4.89 -27.94
N ILE A 105 5.31 -3.88 -27.82
CA ILE A 105 5.69 -2.46 -27.76
C ILE A 105 5.93 -2.12 -26.28
N HIS A 106 7.19 -1.91 -25.91
CA HIS A 106 7.59 -1.77 -24.50
C HIS A 106 8.16 -0.39 -24.17
N GLY A 107 8.37 0.46 -25.17
CA GLY A 107 8.84 1.82 -24.94
C GLY A 107 8.60 2.79 -26.09
N PHE A 108 8.93 4.06 -25.84
CA PHE A 108 8.71 5.16 -26.78
C PHE A 108 9.47 4.96 -28.10
N ARG A 109 10.64 4.31 -28.04
CA ARG A 109 11.45 3.99 -29.23
C ARG A 109 10.74 3.03 -30.18
N ASP A 110 9.96 2.10 -29.64
CA ASP A 110 9.22 1.13 -30.45
C ASP A 110 8.08 1.82 -31.18
N ILE A 111 7.38 2.73 -30.49
CA ILE A 111 6.34 3.58 -31.09
C ILE A 111 6.93 4.48 -32.18
N GLU A 112 8.07 5.14 -31.92
CA GLU A 112 8.74 6.02 -32.89
C GLU A 112 9.03 5.31 -34.24
N ARG A 113 9.36 4.01 -34.18
CA ARG A 113 9.72 3.17 -35.32
C ARG A 113 8.54 2.58 -36.09
N LEU A 114 7.31 2.76 -35.62
CA LEU A 114 6.12 2.26 -36.31
C LEU A 114 6.03 2.83 -37.73
N THR A 115 5.75 1.96 -38.70
CA THR A 115 5.38 2.37 -40.05
C THR A 115 3.87 2.59 -40.14
N PRO A 116 3.35 3.29 -41.17
CA PRO A 116 1.90 3.42 -41.36
C PRO A 116 1.15 2.07 -41.46
N ALA A 117 1.83 1.03 -41.95
CA ALA A 117 1.27 -0.32 -41.98
C ALA A 117 1.21 -0.95 -40.57
N ASP A 118 2.24 -0.71 -39.75
CA ASP A 118 2.26 -1.17 -38.35
C ASP A 118 1.22 -0.44 -37.51
N GLU A 119 1.02 0.86 -37.73
CA GLU A 119 -0.03 1.66 -37.07
C GLU A 119 -1.41 1.05 -37.36
N ALA A 120 -1.73 0.76 -38.62
CA ALA A 120 -3.01 0.15 -38.99
C ALA A 120 -3.19 -1.26 -38.41
N ALA A 121 -2.12 -2.07 -38.39
CA ALA A 121 -2.15 -3.40 -37.76
C ALA A 121 -2.34 -3.29 -36.24
N LEU A 122 -1.71 -2.31 -35.61
CA LEU A 122 -1.79 -2.05 -34.18
C LEU A 122 -3.18 -1.55 -33.79
N GLU A 123 -3.77 -0.64 -34.56
CA GLU A 123 -5.15 -0.19 -34.38
C GLU A 123 -6.14 -1.35 -34.41
N GLY A 124 -6.00 -2.27 -35.38
CA GLY A 124 -6.81 -3.47 -35.47
C GLY A 124 -6.66 -4.39 -34.26
N ARG A 125 -5.43 -4.58 -33.76
CA ARG A 125 -5.15 -5.39 -32.56
C ARG A 125 -5.65 -4.74 -31.27
N LEU A 126 -5.57 -3.41 -31.18
CA LEU A 126 -6.00 -2.63 -30.03
C LEU A 126 -7.51 -2.36 -30.02
N GLY A 127 -8.20 -2.61 -31.14
CA GLY A 127 -9.62 -2.30 -31.32
C GLY A 127 -9.91 -0.80 -31.44
N LEU A 128 -8.95 -0.04 -31.98
CA LEU A 128 -9.05 1.40 -32.17
C LEU A 128 -9.65 1.75 -33.53
N ALA A 129 -10.16 2.96 -33.65
CA ALA A 129 -10.61 3.48 -34.93
C ALA A 129 -9.42 3.56 -35.92
N PRO A 130 -9.61 3.16 -37.19
CA PRO A 130 -8.55 3.28 -38.19
C PRO A 130 -8.06 4.73 -38.35
N GLY A 131 -6.75 4.91 -38.34
CA GLY A 131 -6.06 6.20 -38.43
C GLY A 131 -6.04 7.01 -37.13
N LEU A 132 -6.51 6.47 -36.00
CA LEU A 132 -6.45 7.15 -34.70
C LEU A 132 -5.01 7.41 -34.26
N ILE A 133 -4.11 6.44 -34.40
CA ILE A 133 -2.72 6.55 -33.96
C ILE A 133 -2.00 7.66 -34.73
N ALA A 134 -2.25 7.74 -36.04
CA ALA A 134 -1.74 8.80 -36.90
C ALA A 134 -2.33 10.17 -36.55
N ARG A 135 -3.65 10.25 -36.32
CA ARG A 135 -4.35 11.50 -35.96
C ARG A 135 -3.89 12.06 -34.62
N GLU A 136 -3.71 11.18 -33.63
CA GLU A 136 -3.20 11.53 -32.30
C GLU A 136 -1.67 11.71 -32.30
N ARG A 137 -0.99 11.46 -33.43
CA ARG A 137 0.46 11.68 -33.60
C ARG A 137 1.30 10.98 -32.53
N TRP A 138 0.96 9.73 -32.21
CA TRP A 138 1.65 8.97 -31.14
C TRP A 138 3.16 8.91 -31.33
N ARG A 139 3.63 8.80 -32.58
CA ARG A 139 5.06 8.76 -32.92
C ARG A 139 5.79 10.04 -32.53
N GLU A 140 5.16 11.19 -32.75
CA GLU A 140 5.74 12.48 -32.42
C GLU A 140 5.75 12.72 -30.92
N GLN A 141 4.68 12.33 -30.24
CA GLN A 141 4.62 12.36 -28.77
C GLN A 141 5.69 11.46 -28.15
N ALA A 142 5.85 10.23 -28.65
CA ALA A 142 6.87 9.30 -28.20
C ALA A 142 8.29 9.85 -28.40
N ALA A 143 8.55 10.51 -29.55
CA ALA A 143 9.84 11.17 -29.79
C ALA A 143 10.12 12.30 -28.78
N MET A 144 9.12 13.14 -28.46
CA MET A 144 9.26 14.20 -27.46
C MET A 144 9.50 13.65 -26.05
N LEU A 145 8.74 12.62 -25.65
CA LEU A 145 8.88 11.98 -24.34
C LEU A 145 10.25 11.27 -24.20
N ARG A 146 10.72 10.61 -25.26
CA ARG A 146 12.05 9.99 -25.30
C ARG A 146 13.18 11.01 -25.22
N ALA A 147 13.00 12.20 -25.79
CA ALA A 147 13.94 13.31 -25.67
C ALA A 147 13.92 13.97 -24.28
N GLY A 148 13.03 13.56 -23.38
CA GLY A 148 12.83 14.15 -22.05
C GLY A 148 12.02 15.45 -22.07
N ASP A 149 11.42 15.81 -23.21
CA ASP A 149 10.64 17.04 -23.37
C ASP A 149 9.19 16.86 -22.90
N HIS A 150 9.03 16.53 -21.62
CA HIS A 150 7.71 16.39 -20.99
C HIS A 150 6.93 17.71 -20.93
N GLU A 151 7.63 18.85 -20.93
CA GLU A 151 7.04 20.18 -20.88
C GLU A 151 6.54 20.64 -22.25
N GLY A 152 7.31 20.41 -23.32
CA GLY A 152 6.88 20.66 -24.69
C GLY A 152 5.76 19.72 -25.13
N HIS A 153 5.79 18.46 -24.69
CA HIS A 153 4.67 17.53 -24.90
C HIS A 153 3.37 18.06 -24.27
N ARG A 154 3.41 18.48 -23.00
CA ARG A 154 2.25 19.08 -22.32
C ARG A 154 1.80 20.38 -22.99
N ARG A 155 2.77 21.16 -23.49
CA ARG A 155 2.69 22.32 -24.40
C ARG A 155 1.75 22.10 -25.59
N THR A 156 2.24 21.23 -26.46
CA THR A 156 1.71 21.03 -27.81
C THR A 156 0.43 20.23 -27.80
N PHE A 157 0.31 19.31 -26.85
CA PHE A 157 -0.81 18.38 -26.88
C PHE A 157 -1.98 18.81 -26.00
N ARG A 158 -1.84 19.58 -24.90
CA ARG A 158 -2.88 19.90 -23.88
C ARG A 158 -4.35 19.62 -24.19
#